data_AF-A0A7S1V6E4-F1
#
_entry.id   AF-A0A7S1V6E4-F1
#
_cell.length_a   1.000
_cell.length_b   1.000
_cell.length_c   1.000
_cell.angle_alpha   90.00
_cell.angle_beta   90.00
_cell.angle_gamma   90.00
#
_symmetry.space_group_name_H-M   'P 1'
#
loop_
_entity.id
_entity.type
_entity.pdbx_description
1 polymer ?
#
loop_
_entity_poly.entity_id
_entity_poly.type
_entity_poly.pdbx_seq_one_letter_code
_entity_poly.pdbx_strand_id
1 'polypeptide(L)'
;YSAKLCPPDTFAPSSTVCRPLNSSRLCDMEDTCSGVGPLCPADQAKPLGTVCRAATGVCDAAEVCDGVSTTCPSNSFAPAGTVCRAAAGLCDVQEQCSGLSASCGPDVVVQAGTPCRPAAGDCDVAETCTGSSAPCPAGQPKDSS
;
A
#
# COMPACT_ATOMS: atom_id res chain seq x y z
N TYR A 1 26.12 34.93 59.05
CA TYR A 1 26.11 34.75 57.59
C TYR A 1 25.38 33.44 57.28
N SER A 2 24.10 33.50 56.94
CA SER A 2 23.36 32.32 56.47
C SER A 2 23.73 32.11 55.01
N ALA A 3 24.46 31.02 54.72
CA ALA A 3 24.73 30.63 53.35
C ALA A 3 23.39 30.29 52.69
N LYS A 4 23.02 31.06 51.67
CA LYS A 4 21.88 30.74 50.81
C LYS A 4 22.30 29.56 49.94
N LEU A 5 22.02 28.34 50.39
CA LEU A 5 22.23 27.15 49.57
C LEU A 5 21.23 27.18 48.42
N CYS A 6 21.68 26.94 47.20
CA CYS A 6 20.77 26.74 46.07
C CYS A 6 19.91 25.49 46.31
N PRO A 7 18.67 25.46 45.81
CA PRO A 7 17.88 24.24 45.78
C PRO A 7 18.67 23.09 45.14
N PRO A 8 18.50 21.84 45.62
CA PRO A 8 19.10 20.69 44.97
C PRO A 8 18.55 20.52 43.56
N ASP A 9 19.41 20.03 42.65
CA ASP A 9 18.97 19.69 41.29
C ASP A 9 17.89 18.61 41.34
N THR A 10 16.89 18.77 40.48
CA THR A 10 15.79 17.80 40.32
C THR A 10 15.70 17.37 38.87
N PHE A 11 15.44 16.09 38.63
CA PHE A 11 15.20 15.57 37.28
C PHE A 11 13.76 15.88 36.82
N ALA A 12 13.58 15.99 35.50
CA ALA A 12 12.26 16.16 34.91
C ALA A 12 11.36 14.94 35.19
N PRO A 13 10.02 15.11 35.32
CA PRO A 13 9.08 14.02 35.55
C PRO A 13 9.19 12.90 34.53
N SER A 14 8.76 11.69 34.90
CA SER A 14 8.85 10.52 34.02
C SER A 14 7.93 10.57 32.79
N SER A 15 7.10 11.61 32.67
CA SER A 15 6.24 11.89 31.52
C SER A 15 6.82 12.94 30.58
N THR A 16 7.99 13.52 30.90
CA THR A 16 8.63 14.54 30.06
C THR A 16 9.27 13.86 28.86
N VAL A 17 8.79 14.20 27.65
CA VAL A 17 9.41 13.74 26.40
C VAL A 17 10.81 14.34 26.28
N CYS A 18 11.83 13.48 26.26
CA CYS A 18 13.22 13.89 26.09
C CYS A 18 13.76 13.62 24.69
N ARG A 19 13.14 12.70 23.94
CA ARG A 19 13.37 12.50 22.51
C ARG A 19 12.03 12.29 21.80
N PRO A 20 11.54 13.28 21.04
CA PRO A 20 10.28 13.15 20.31
C PRO A 20 10.43 12.28 19.07
N LEU A 21 9.31 11.77 18.56
CA LEU A 21 9.27 11.05 17.29
C LEU A 21 9.72 11.95 16.12
N ASN A 22 10.47 11.36 15.19
CA ASN A 22 10.92 12.00 13.96
C ASN A 22 10.27 11.30 12.75
N SER A 23 9.90 12.06 11.71
CA SER A 23 9.40 11.52 10.45
C SER A 23 10.40 10.63 9.70
N SER A 24 11.69 10.68 10.03
CA SER A 24 12.70 9.74 9.52
C SER A 24 12.81 8.44 10.32
N ARG A 25 12.25 8.38 11.54
CA ARG A 25 12.28 7.22 12.43
C ARG A 25 10.85 6.77 12.77
N LEU A 26 10.08 6.41 11.75
CA LEU A 26 8.67 6.02 11.90
C LEU A 26 8.48 4.74 12.73
N CYS A 27 9.54 3.96 12.93
CA CYS A 27 9.56 2.78 13.81
C CYS A 27 10.15 3.06 15.18
N ASP A 28 10.35 4.33 15.56
CA ASP A 28 10.83 4.71 16.88
C ASP A 28 9.67 4.80 17.88
N MET A 29 9.96 4.55 19.14
CA MET A 29 9.11 4.94 20.26
C MET A 29 9.49 6.33 20.75
N GLU A 30 8.54 7.01 21.38
CA GLU A 30 8.84 8.29 22.03
C GLU A 30 9.54 8.01 23.35
N ASP A 31 10.69 8.64 23.58
CA ASP A 31 11.41 8.49 24.84
C ASP A 31 10.97 9.54 25.84
N THR A 32 10.59 9.06 27.02
CA THR A 32 10.28 9.91 28.18
C THR A 32 11.37 9.78 29.23
N CYS A 33 11.60 10.86 29.98
CA CYS A 33 12.53 10.87 31.09
C CYS A 33 12.20 9.73 32.07
N SER A 34 13.20 9.24 32.79
CA SER A 34 12.97 8.23 33.84
C SER A 34 12.61 8.85 35.19
N GLY A 35 12.80 10.16 35.36
CA GLY A 35 12.64 10.87 36.64
C GLY A 35 13.79 10.64 37.64
N VAL A 36 14.80 9.82 37.29
CA VAL A 36 15.87 9.42 38.21
C VAL A 36 17.29 9.75 37.71
N GLY A 37 17.44 10.22 36.48
CA GLY A 37 18.74 10.51 35.92
C GLY A 37 18.73 11.60 34.84
N PRO A 38 19.92 12.14 34.48
CA PRO A 38 20.06 13.24 33.55
C PRO A 38 19.98 12.83 32.07
N LEU A 39 20.03 11.53 31.78
CA LEU A 39 20.04 11.01 30.41
C LEU A 39 18.64 10.53 30.01
N CYS A 40 18.26 10.83 28.77
CA CYS A 40 17.13 10.18 28.13
C CYS A 40 17.44 8.67 27.97
N PRO A 41 16.43 7.77 28.08
CA PRO A 41 16.61 6.36 27.78
C PRO A 41 17.22 6.11 26.39
N ALA A 42 17.72 4.90 26.18
CA ALA A 42 18.10 4.46 24.84
C ALA A 42 16.85 4.26 23.99
N ASP A 43 16.98 4.52 22.68
CA ASP A 43 15.87 4.37 21.73
C ASP A 43 15.27 2.96 21.79
N GLN A 44 13.96 2.89 21.61
CA GLN A 44 13.22 1.63 21.53
C GLN A 44 12.47 1.54 20.21
N ALA A 45 12.63 0.44 19.49
CA ALA A 45 11.85 0.18 18.29
C ALA A 45 10.39 -0.14 18.64
N LYS A 46 9.47 0.30 17.79
CA LYS A 46 8.08 -0.15 17.80
C LYS A 46 8.00 -1.67 17.63
N PRO A 47 6.95 -2.35 18.12
CA PRO A 47 6.80 -3.79 18.01
C PRO A 47 6.83 -4.26 16.55
N LEU A 48 7.28 -5.50 16.35
CA LEU A 48 7.23 -6.20 15.07
C LEU A 48 5.80 -6.16 14.49
N GLY A 49 5.69 -5.82 13.21
CA GLY A 49 4.41 -5.74 12.50
C GLY A 49 3.70 -4.40 12.64
N THR A 50 4.25 -3.43 13.38
CA THR A 50 3.68 -2.08 13.42
C THR A 50 3.81 -1.42 12.04
N VAL A 51 2.69 -1.06 11.41
CA VAL A 51 2.69 -0.36 10.12
C VAL A 51 3.30 1.03 10.31
N CYS A 52 4.42 1.30 9.63
CA CYS A 52 5.11 2.57 9.67
C CYS A 52 4.86 3.41 8.41
N ARG A 53 4.52 2.75 7.30
CA ARG A 53 3.96 3.39 6.10
C ARG A 53 2.82 2.53 5.57
N ALA A 54 1.66 3.14 5.41
CA ALA A 54 0.50 2.47 4.85
C ALA A 54 0.62 2.38 3.32
N ALA A 55 0.10 1.29 2.75
CA ALA A 55 -0.07 1.16 1.32
C ALA A 55 -0.95 2.29 0.77
N THR A 56 -0.52 2.87 -0.35
CA THR A 56 -1.20 3.98 -1.04
C THR A 56 -2.02 3.54 -2.26
N GLY A 57 -1.96 2.25 -2.61
CA GLY A 57 -2.75 1.66 -3.69
C GLY A 57 -2.68 0.14 -3.68
N VAL A 58 -3.44 -0.50 -4.58
CA VAL A 58 -3.56 -1.97 -4.66
C VAL A 58 -2.27 -2.69 -5.03
N CYS A 59 -1.31 -1.96 -5.62
CA CYS A 59 0.02 -2.45 -5.98
C CYS A 59 1.12 -1.97 -5.02
N ASP A 60 0.74 -1.43 -3.87
CA ASP A 60 1.67 -0.94 -2.85
C ASP A 60 1.66 -1.88 -1.65
N ALA A 61 2.83 -2.24 -1.15
CA ALA A 61 2.93 -3.00 0.10
C ALA A 61 2.99 -2.02 1.27
N ALA A 62 2.32 -2.34 2.37
CA ALA A 62 2.52 -1.57 3.60
C ALA A 62 3.87 -1.96 4.23
N GLU A 63 4.69 -0.98 4.58
CA GLU A 63 5.91 -1.22 5.32
C GLU A 63 5.62 -1.35 6.81
N VAL A 64 6.21 -2.39 7.39
CA VAL A 64 6.08 -2.72 8.80
C VAL A 64 7.43 -2.69 9.50
N CYS A 65 7.42 -2.26 10.77
CA CYS A 65 8.58 -2.33 11.64
C CYS A 65 8.97 -3.79 11.91
N ASP A 66 10.26 -4.06 11.95
CA ASP A 66 10.84 -5.38 12.23
C ASP A 66 10.97 -5.68 13.74
N GLY A 67 10.63 -4.72 14.61
CA GLY A 67 10.79 -4.84 16.05
C GLY A 67 12.19 -4.51 16.58
N VAL A 68 13.11 -4.09 15.71
CA VAL A 68 14.53 -3.85 16.05
C VAL A 68 15.01 -2.51 15.53
N SER A 69 14.72 -2.20 14.27
CA SER A 69 15.04 -0.94 13.63
C SER A 69 14.07 0.16 14.04
N THR A 70 14.61 1.35 14.30
CA THR A 70 13.83 2.57 14.52
C THR A 70 13.41 3.25 13.21
N THR A 71 13.96 2.82 12.08
CA THR A 71 13.59 3.31 10.75
C THR A 71 12.67 2.30 10.07
N CYS A 72 11.62 2.82 9.42
CA CYS A 72 10.78 2.03 8.52
C CYS A 72 11.63 1.47 7.37
N PRO A 73 11.36 0.26 6.88
CA PRO A 73 12.04 -0.23 5.69
C PRO A 73 11.74 0.67 4.47
N SER A 74 12.58 0.54 3.44
CA SER A 74 12.39 1.27 2.18
C SER A 74 11.05 0.93 1.55
N ASN A 75 10.47 1.91 0.85
CA ASN A 75 9.21 1.73 0.14
C ASN A 75 9.29 0.56 -0.85
N SER A 76 8.27 -0.29 -0.86
CA SER A 76 8.22 -1.47 -1.71
C SER A 76 6.86 -1.63 -2.39
N PHE A 77 6.88 -1.90 -3.69
CA PHE A 77 5.67 -2.20 -4.45
C PHE A 77 5.45 -3.71 -4.54
N ALA A 78 4.20 -4.10 -4.78
CA ALA A 78 3.85 -5.48 -5.10
C ALA A 78 4.67 -5.96 -6.32
N PRO A 79 5.14 -7.22 -6.33
CA PRO A 79 5.96 -7.74 -7.43
C PRO A 79 5.32 -7.53 -8.81
N ALA A 80 6.16 -7.30 -9.82
CA ALA A 80 5.69 -7.22 -11.20
C ALA A 80 4.93 -8.50 -11.58
N GLY A 81 3.75 -8.34 -12.19
CA GLY A 81 2.88 -9.46 -12.56
C GLY A 81 1.84 -9.83 -11.49
N THR A 82 1.88 -9.21 -10.31
CA THR A 82 0.83 -9.39 -9.30
C THR A 82 -0.49 -8.86 -9.85
N VAL A 83 -1.51 -9.70 -9.96
CA VAL A 83 -2.84 -9.30 -10.45
C VAL A 83 -3.44 -8.26 -9.51
N CYS A 84 -3.78 -7.09 -10.04
CA CYS A 84 -4.37 -6.00 -9.28
C CYS A 84 -5.80 -5.68 -9.70
N ARG A 85 -6.22 -6.11 -10.88
CA ARG A 85 -7.63 -6.18 -11.28
C ARG A 85 -7.83 -7.42 -12.14
N ALA A 86 -8.81 -8.24 -11.80
CA ALA A 86 -9.20 -9.37 -12.62
C ALA A 86 -10.06 -8.91 -13.80
N ALA A 87 -9.97 -9.62 -14.94
CA ALA A 87 -10.87 -9.42 -16.05
C ALA A 87 -12.33 -9.70 -15.64
N ALA A 88 -13.23 -8.77 -15.95
CA ALA A 88 -14.66 -8.85 -15.66
C ALA A 88 -15.48 -9.53 -16.79
N GLY A 89 -14.83 -9.91 -17.89
CA GLY A 89 -15.47 -10.62 -19.00
C GLY A 89 -14.46 -11.03 -20.08
N LEU A 90 -14.96 -11.69 -21.14
CA LEU A 90 -14.14 -12.17 -22.25
C LEU A 90 -13.50 -11.06 -23.08
N CYS A 91 -14.04 -9.84 -23.01
CA CYS A 91 -13.54 -8.65 -23.70
C CYS A 91 -12.79 -7.71 -22.76
N ASP A 92 -12.32 -8.22 -21.63
CA ASP A 92 -11.62 -7.44 -20.62
C ASP A 92 -10.20 -7.99 -20.42
N VAL A 93 -9.23 -7.11 -20.24
CA VAL A 93 -7.84 -7.51 -19.95
C VAL A 93 -7.66 -7.56 -18.44
N GLN A 94 -6.85 -8.49 -17.96
CA GLN A 94 -6.43 -8.47 -16.56
C GLN A 94 -5.24 -7.51 -16.40
N GLU A 95 -5.31 -6.57 -15.47
CA GLU A 95 -4.17 -5.72 -15.13
C GLU A 95 -3.34 -6.30 -13.99
N GLN A 96 -2.05 -6.02 -14.09
CA GLN A 96 -1.03 -6.51 -13.19
C GLN A 96 -0.16 -5.33 -12.74
N CYS A 97 0.28 -5.39 -11.50
CA CYS A 97 1.22 -4.44 -10.94
C CYS A 97 2.50 -4.42 -11.78
N SER A 98 3.02 -3.21 -12.01
CA SER A 98 4.27 -2.99 -12.72
C SER A 98 5.51 -3.37 -11.90
N GLY A 99 5.37 -3.48 -10.56
CA GLY A 99 6.50 -3.51 -9.63
C GLY A 99 7.15 -2.16 -9.36
N LEU A 100 6.62 -1.08 -9.96
CA LEU A 100 7.20 0.26 -9.95
C LEU A 100 6.23 1.35 -9.49
N SER A 101 4.95 1.03 -9.31
CA SER A 101 3.89 1.96 -8.94
C SER A 101 2.91 1.36 -7.94
N ALA A 102 2.36 2.21 -7.07
CA ALA A 102 1.28 1.86 -6.16
C ALA A 102 -0.07 1.59 -6.86
N SER A 103 -0.26 2.12 -8.07
CA SER A 103 -1.47 1.94 -8.87
C SER A 103 -1.36 0.75 -9.81
N CYS A 104 -2.52 0.17 -10.16
CA CYS A 104 -2.68 -0.95 -11.09
C CYS A 104 -2.51 -0.57 -12.58
N GLY A 105 -2.43 0.74 -12.89
CA GLY A 105 -2.57 1.24 -14.25
C GLY A 105 -4.03 1.47 -14.66
N PRO A 106 -4.27 1.93 -15.90
CA PRO A 106 -5.62 2.09 -16.43
C PRO A 106 -6.27 0.74 -16.73
N ASP A 107 -7.58 0.68 -16.60
CA ASP A 107 -8.42 -0.44 -17.08
C ASP A 107 -8.35 -0.51 -18.61
N VAL A 108 -7.99 -1.68 -19.14
CA VAL A 108 -7.87 -1.93 -20.57
C VAL A 108 -8.85 -3.02 -20.99
N VAL A 109 -9.66 -2.71 -22.00
CA VAL A 109 -10.52 -3.69 -22.67
C VAL A 109 -9.85 -4.26 -23.92
N VAL A 110 -10.26 -5.46 -24.30
CA VAL A 110 -9.81 -6.12 -25.52
C VAL A 110 -10.21 -5.29 -26.74
N GLN A 111 -9.32 -5.22 -27.73
CA GLN A 111 -9.51 -4.41 -28.94
C GLN A 111 -10.84 -4.70 -29.66
N ALA A 112 -11.43 -3.65 -30.22
CA ALA A 112 -12.60 -3.79 -31.10
C ALA A 112 -12.33 -4.78 -32.25
N GLY A 113 -13.30 -5.66 -32.51
CA GLY A 113 -13.22 -6.67 -33.56
C GLY A 113 -12.55 -7.98 -33.16
N THR A 114 -11.97 -8.09 -31.95
CA THR A 114 -11.45 -9.38 -31.45
C THR A 114 -12.61 -10.34 -31.19
N PRO A 115 -12.63 -11.55 -31.81
CA PRO A 115 -13.69 -12.53 -31.56
C PRO A 115 -13.72 -12.95 -30.09
N CYS A 116 -14.90 -12.89 -29.47
CA CYS A 116 -15.11 -13.27 -28.08
C CYS A 116 -16.10 -14.42 -27.91
N ARG A 117 -16.94 -14.68 -28.91
CA ARG A 117 -17.75 -15.90 -29.01
C ARG A 117 -17.77 -16.37 -30.47
N PRO A 118 -17.44 -17.64 -30.75
CA PRO A 118 -17.57 -18.18 -32.09
C PRO A 118 -19.05 -18.42 -32.44
N ALA A 119 -19.37 -18.38 -33.73
CA ALA A 119 -20.70 -18.78 -34.22
C ALA A 119 -20.98 -20.26 -33.90
N ALA A 120 -22.20 -20.55 -33.45
CA ALA A 120 -22.71 -21.86 -33.07
C ALA A 120 -23.59 -22.51 -34.16
N GLY A 121 -23.42 -22.11 -35.43
CA GLY A 121 -24.11 -22.68 -36.58
C GLY A 121 -24.21 -21.70 -37.75
N ASP A 122 -24.75 -22.17 -38.88
CA ASP A 122 -24.80 -21.40 -40.15
C ASP A 122 -25.65 -20.12 -40.05
N CYS A 123 -26.61 -20.10 -39.12
CA CYS A 123 -27.53 -19.00 -38.83
C CYS A 123 -27.13 -18.16 -37.60
N ASP A 124 -25.94 -18.38 -37.04
CA ASP A 124 -25.41 -17.63 -35.90
C ASP A 124 -24.21 -16.76 -36.33
N VAL A 125 -24.09 -15.58 -35.75
CA VAL A 125 -22.99 -14.65 -36.04
C VAL A 125 -22.00 -14.71 -34.89
N ALA A 126 -20.69 -14.74 -35.19
CA ALA A 126 -19.68 -14.64 -34.16
C ALA A 126 -19.66 -13.24 -33.55
N GLU A 127 -19.62 -13.14 -32.22
CA GLU A 127 -19.53 -11.87 -31.53
C GLU A 127 -18.08 -11.43 -31.38
N THR A 128 -17.88 -10.12 -31.52
CA THR A 128 -16.59 -9.48 -31.36
C THR A 128 -16.66 -8.44 -30.25
N CYS A 129 -15.53 -8.23 -29.59
CA CYS A 129 -15.40 -7.17 -28.62
C CYS A 129 -15.66 -5.81 -29.27
N THR A 130 -16.31 -4.93 -28.54
CA THR A 130 -16.62 -3.56 -28.97
C THR A 130 -15.42 -2.62 -28.84
N GLY A 131 -14.40 -3.02 -28.06
CA GLY A 131 -13.32 -2.14 -27.64
C GLY A 131 -13.72 -1.15 -26.55
N SER A 132 -14.90 -1.32 -25.93
CA SER A 132 -15.41 -0.40 -24.90
C SER A 132 -16.16 -1.08 -23.75
N SER A 133 -16.39 -2.40 -23.81
CA SER A 133 -17.10 -3.14 -22.77
C SER A 133 -16.40 -4.44 -22.40
N ALA A 134 -16.35 -4.74 -21.09
CA ALA A 134 -15.76 -5.96 -20.56
C ALA A 134 -16.50 -7.26 -20.96
N PRO A 135 -17.85 -7.32 -20.94
CA PRO A 135 -18.57 -8.49 -21.45
C PRO A 135 -18.49 -8.58 -22.97
N CYS A 136 -18.44 -9.81 -23.49
CA CYS A 136 -18.73 -10.07 -24.91
C CYS A 136 -20.19 -9.69 -25.19
N PRO A 137 -20.52 -9.02 -26.31
CA PRO A 137 -21.90 -8.70 -26.66
C PRO A 137 -22.81 -9.94 -26.65
N ALA A 138 -24.08 -9.75 -26.30
CA ALA A 138 -25.09 -10.80 -26.44
C ALA A 138 -25.32 -11.09 -27.92
N GLY A 139 -25.56 -12.37 -28.25
CA GLY A 139 -25.62 -12.78 -29.64
C GLY A 139 -26.79 -12.17 -30.41
N GLN A 140 -26.51 -11.88 -31.68
CA GLN A 140 -27.50 -11.35 -32.62
C GLN A 140 -27.88 -12.43 -33.63
N PRO A 141 -29.19 -12.67 -33.86
CA PRO A 141 -29.62 -13.54 -34.95
C PRO A 141 -29.06 -13.02 -36.27
N LYS A 142 -28.65 -13.92 -37.16
CA LYS A 142 -28.24 -13.53 -38.51
C LYS A 142 -29.48 -13.03 -39.26
N ASP A 143 -29.60 -11.71 -39.43
CA ASP A 143 -30.67 -11.13 -40.25
C ASP A 143 -30.50 -11.62 -41.69
N SER A 144 -31.57 -12.20 -42.26
CA SER A 144 -31.62 -12.64 -43.64
C SER A 144 -31.78 -11.43 -44.56
N SER A 145 -30.67 -10.74 -44.84
CA SER A 145 -30.55 -9.73 -45.91
C SER A 145 -30.23 -10.36 -47.25
#